data_AF-A0A175S0L6-F1
#
_entry.id   AF-A0A175S0L6-F1
#
_cell.length_a   1.000
_cell.length_b   1.000
_cell.length_c   1.000
_cell.angle_alpha   90.00
_cell.angle_beta   90.00
_cell.angle_gamma   90.00
#
_symmetry.space_group_name_H-M   'P 1'
#
loop_
_entity.id
_entity.type
_entity.pdbx_description
1 polymer ?
#
loop_
_entity_poly.entity_id
_entity_poly.type
_entity_poly.pdbx_seq_one_letter_code
_entity_poly.pdbx_strand_id
1 'polypeptide(L)'
;MSTTGPDDQDTAKPSFRDSVTAGLVQKALEPLLRAVREEVAAARREVSARAKGARTGLVLTGAAVAFALTTLVLLAGFVVALLALALPVWAATGITLVVFAVVTGVLATVGVRGIRRGVPPVPKDTLRAAKDRVARTSDEAARD
;
A
#
# COMPACT_ATOMS: atom_id res chain seq x y z
N MET A 1 -21.10 53.03 40.02
CA MET A 1 -19.96 52.17 39.67
C MET A 1 -20.33 51.43 38.39
N SER A 2 -19.47 51.50 37.39
CA SER A 2 -19.74 51.27 35.95
C SER A 2 -19.88 49.79 35.52
N THR A 3 -20.19 49.63 34.22
CA THR A 3 -19.97 48.51 33.26
C THR A 3 -21.23 47.72 32.85
N THR A 4 -21.78 47.86 31.64
CA THR A 4 -21.37 47.45 30.27
C THR A 4 -21.77 46.01 29.91
N GLY A 5 -22.53 45.86 28.81
CA GLY A 5 -22.72 44.61 28.08
C GLY A 5 -23.84 44.74 27.04
N PRO A 6 -23.53 44.99 25.75
CA PRO A 6 -24.49 44.97 24.66
C PRO A 6 -24.58 43.54 24.11
N ASP A 7 -25.78 42.97 24.00
CA ASP A 7 -25.99 41.80 23.15
C ASP A 7 -27.36 41.92 22.48
N ASP A 8 -27.34 42.59 21.33
CA ASP A 8 -28.37 42.50 20.30
C ASP A 8 -28.47 41.03 19.86
N GLN A 9 -29.37 40.28 20.48
CA GLN A 9 -29.86 39.02 19.89
C GLN A 9 -30.95 39.35 18.87
N ASP A 10 -30.52 39.95 17.76
CA ASP A 10 -31.32 40.00 16.54
C ASP A 10 -31.42 38.58 15.98
N THR A 11 -32.54 37.92 16.32
CA THR A 11 -32.95 36.65 15.73
C THR A 11 -33.43 36.91 14.30
N ALA A 12 -32.48 37.23 13.41
CA ALA A 12 -32.73 37.37 11.99
C ALA A 12 -33.25 36.04 11.43
N LYS A 13 -34.55 35.99 11.12
CA LYS A 13 -35.16 34.88 10.39
C LYS A 13 -34.48 34.75 9.02
N PRO A 14 -34.14 33.53 8.57
CA PRO A 14 -33.52 33.34 7.27
C PRO A 14 -34.43 33.88 6.18
N SER A 15 -33.89 34.75 5.32
CA SER A 15 -34.61 35.38 4.22
C SER A 15 -34.96 34.32 3.17
N PHE A 16 -36.11 34.45 2.51
CA PHE A 16 -36.54 33.55 1.42
C PHE A 16 -35.51 33.43 0.30
N ARG A 17 -34.69 34.47 0.08
CA ARG A 17 -33.60 34.41 -0.89
C ARG A 17 -32.51 33.43 -0.45
N ASP A 18 -32.19 33.36 0.84
CA ASP A 18 -31.18 32.48 1.40
C ASP A 18 -31.59 31.01 1.24
N SER A 19 -32.87 30.69 1.43
CA SER A 19 -33.40 29.33 1.27
C SER A 19 -33.47 28.89 -0.19
N VAL A 20 -33.77 29.80 -1.12
CA VAL A 20 -33.74 29.52 -2.56
C VAL A 20 -32.31 29.35 -3.07
N THR A 21 -31.36 30.19 -2.62
CA THR A 21 -29.94 30.01 -2.96
C THR A 21 -29.37 28.73 -2.35
N ALA A 22 -29.74 28.38 -1.12
CA ALA A 22 -29.35 27.12 -0.50
C ALA A 22 -29.91 25.91 -1.27
N GLY A 23 -31.16 25.98 -1.73
CA GLY A 23 -31.79 24.92 -2.53
C GLY A 23 -31.13 24.67 -3.88
N LEU A 24 -30.63 25.72 -4.55
CA LEU A 24 -29.92 25.59 -5.83
C LEU A 24 -28.52 24.99 -5.65
N VAL A 25 -27.78 25.43 -4.61
CA VAL A 25 -26.48 24.86 -4.24
C VAL A 25 -26.62 23.38 -3.91
N GLN A 26 -27.65 23.01 -3.16
CA GLN A 26 -27.93 21.61 -2.82
C GLN A 26 -28.21 20.76 -4.06
N LYS A 27 -29.01 21.27 -5.00
CA LYS A 27 -29.38 20.55 -6.23
C LYS A 27 -28.22 20.39 -7.22
N ALA A 28 -27.24 21.30 -7.21
CA ALA A 28 -26.02 21.21 -8.02
C ALA A 28 -24.95 20.29 -7.39
N LEU A 29 -24.92 20.17 -6.06
CA LEU A 29 -24.00 19.29 -5.35
C LEU A 29 -24.45 17.82 -5.35
N GLU A 30 -25.75 17.56 -5.45
CA GLU A 30 -26.30 16.20 -5.40
C GLU A 30 -25.80 15.25 -6.51
N PRO A 31 -25.66 15.66 -7.78
CA PRO A 31 -25.06 14.84 -8.84
C PRO A 31 -23.57 14.57 -8.60
N LEU A 32 -22.83 15.57 -8.12
CA LEU A 32 -21.40 15.45 -7.82
C LEU A 32 -21.16 14.47 -6.66
N LEU A 33 -21.96 14.57 -5.60
CA LEU A 33 -21.94 13.64 -4.48
C LEU A 33 -22.28 12.21 -4.90
N ARG A 34 -23.18 12.05 -5.88
CA ARG A 34 -23.55 10.75 -6.44
C ARG A 34 -22.42 10.14 -7.28
N ALA A 35 -21.80 10.93 -8.15
CA ALA A 35 -20.64 10.50 -8.94
C ALA A 35 -19.47 10.08 -8.04
N VAL A 36 -19.12 10.89 -7.03
CA VAL A 36 -18.07 10.56 -6.06
C VAL A 36 -18.38 9.26 -5.32
N ARG A 37 -19.63 9.03 -4.91
CA ARG A 37 -20.04 7.77 -4.27
C ARG A 37 -19.91 6.57 -5.19
N GLU A 38 -20.24 6.71 -6.46
CA GLU A 38 -20.11 5.65 -7.47
C GLU A 38 -18.64 5.32 -7.75
N GLU A 39 -17.78 6.34 -7.90
CA GLU A 39 -16.33 6.18 -8.06
C GLU A 39 -15.71 5.43 -6.86
N VAL A 40 -16.09 5.82 -5.64
CA VAL A 40 -15.65 5.17 -4.40
C VAL A 40 -16.16 3.72 -4.33
N ALA A 41 -17.39 3.46 -4.74
CA ALA A 41 -17.94 2.11 -4.79
C ALA A 41 -17.21 1.22 -5.81
N ALA A 42 -16.87 1.76 -6.99
CA ALA A 42 -16.09 1.09 -8.01
C ALA A 42 -14.67 0.78 -7.52
N ALA A 43 -13.99 1.77 -6.95
CA ALA A 43 -12.66 1.60 -6.35
C ALA A 43 -12.68 0.54 -5.24
N ARG A 44 -13.70 0.54 -4.37
CA ARG A 44 -13.86 -0.50 -3.33
C ARG A 44 -14.03 -1.89 -3.92
N ARG A 45 -14.80 -2.05 -5.00
CA ARG A 45 -14.96 -3.34 -5.70
C ARG A 45 -13.63 -3.83 -6.27
N GLU A 46 -12.87 -2.96 -6.93
CA GLU A 46 -11.58 -3.34 -7.49
C GLU A 46 -10.55 -3.68 -6.41
N VAL A 47 -10.45 -2.85 -5.36
CA VAL A 47 -9.55 -3.10 -4.23
C VAL A 47 -9.90 -4.41 -3.52
N SER A 48 -11.18 -4.70 -3.31
CA SER A 48 -11.61 -5.96 -2.67
C SER A 48 -11.36 -7.18 -3.55
N ALA A 49 -11.52 -7.07 -4.87
CA ALA A 49 -11.17 -8.13 -5.82
C ALA A 49 -9.67 -8.42 -5.81
N ARG A 50 -8.82 -7.38 -5.85
CA ARG A 50 -7.35 -7.52 -5.74
C ARG A 50 -6.93 -8.06 -4.37
N ALA A 51 -7.57 -7.61 -3.29
CA ALA A 51 -7.27 -8.05 -1.93
C ALA A 51 -7.58 -9.54 -1.72
N LYS A 52 -8.64 -10.07 -2.33
CA LYS A 52 -9.02 -11.47 -2.15
C LYS A 52 -7.98 -12.44 -2.74
N GLY A 53 -7.43 -12.11 -3.91
CA GLY A 53 -6.30 -12.86 -4.50
C GLY A 53 -5.00 -12.70 -3.72
N ALA A 54 -4.71 -11.48 -3.24
CA ALA A 54 -3.51 -11.20 -2.45
C ALA A 54 -3.52 -11.90 -1.08
N ARG A 55 -4.69 -12.13 -0.46
CA ARG A 55 -4.80 -12.81 0.84
C ARG A 55 -4.25 -14.23 0.81
N THR A 56 -4.68 -15.04 -0.13
CA THR A 56 -4.20 -16.43 -0.25
C THR A 56 -2.71 -16.46 -0.58
N GLY A 57 -2.25 -15.57 -1.47
CA GLY A 57 -0.84 -15.43 -1.79
C GLY A 57 0.01 -15.05 -0.57
N LEU A 58 -0.45 -14.12 0.26
CA LEU A 58 0.24 -13.69 1.48
C LEU A 58 0.30 -14.79 2.53
N VAL A 59 -0.80 -15.54 2.72
CA VAL A 59 -0.83 -16.67 3.67
C VAL A 59 0.12 -17.77 3.25
N LEU A 60 0.09 -18.21 1.99
CA LEU A 60 1.01 -19.25 1.50
C LEU A 60 2.46 -18.78 1.55
N THR A 61 2.74 -17.53 1.17
CA THR A 61 4.09 -16.97 1.22
C THR A 61 4.57 -16.88 2.68
N GLY A 62 3.70 -16.47 3.60
CA GLY A 62 4.01 -16.45 5.03
C GLY A 62 4.32 -17.84 5.58
N ALA A 63 3.51 -18.85 5.21
CA ALA A 63 3.77 -20.24 5.57
C ALA A 63 5.10 -20.74 4.98
N ALA A 64 5.37 -20.48 3.71
CA ALA A 64 6.62 -20.87 3.06
C ALA A 64 7.84 -20.25 3.76
N VAL A 65 7.77 -18.98 4.13
CA VAL A 65 8.84 -18.32 4.91
C VAL A 65 8.99 -18.97 6.29
N ALA A 66 7.91 -19.24 7.00
CA ALA A 66 7.96 -19.89 8.31
C ALA A 66 8.58 -21.30 8.26
N PHE A 67 8.21 -22.09 7.26
CA PHE A 67 8.82 -23.40 7.01
C PHE A 67 10.28 -23.28 6.63
N ALA A 68 10.65 -22.35 5.75
CA ALA A 68 12.04 -22.13 5.37
C ALA A 68 12.92 -21.77 6.59
N LEU A 69 12.43 -20.91 7.48
CA LEU A 69 13.13 -20.57 8.72
C LEU A 69 13.25 -21.77 9.67
N THR A 70 12.17 -22.54 9.86
CA THR A 70 12.21 -23.76 10.68
C THR A 70 13.20 -24.78 10.14
N THR A 71 13.19 -25.04 8.84
CA THR A 71 14.13 -25.93 8.17
C THR A 71 15.57 -25.44 8.33
N LEU A 72 15.81 -24.12 8.24
CA LEU A 72 17.15 -23.55 8.43
C LEU A 72 17.69 -23.79 9.85
N VAL A 73 16.85 -23.64 10.88
CA VAL A 73 17.22 -23.92 12.28
C VAL A 73 17.52 -25.40 12.48
N LEU A 74 16.67 -26.29 11.95
CA LEU A 74 16.91 -27.74 12.03
C LEU A 74 18.20 -28.15 11.31
N LEU A 75 18.46 -27.57 10.13
CA LEU A 75 19.68 -27.81 9.38
C LEU A 75 20.93 -27.34 10.15
N ALA A 76 20.89 -26.16 10.77
CA ALA A 76 21.98 -25.68 11.60
C ALA A 76 22.24 -26.63 12.78
N GLY A 77 21.18 -27.06 13.49
CA GLY A 77 21.30 -28.04 14.58
C GLY A 77 21.87 -29.38 14.11
N PHE A 78 21.45 -29.86 12.93
CA PHE A 78 21.96 -31.10 12.34
C PHE A 78 23.46 -30.99 12.00
N VAL A 79 23.90 -29.88 11.41
CA VAL A 79 25.33 -29.65 11.11
C VAL A 79 26.15 -29.60 12.41
N VAL A 80 25.65 -28.93 13.45
CA VAL A 80 26.29 -28.93 14.78
C VAL A 80 26.41 -30.35 15.33
N ALA A 81 25.33 -31.14 15.26
CA ALA A 81 25.34 -32.51 15.77
C ALA A 81 26.36 -33.40 15.04
N LEU A 82 26.48 -33.25 13.72
CA LEU A 82 27.51 -33.96 12.94
C LEU A 82 28.93 -33.54 13.32
N LEU A 83 29.19 -32.23 13.43
CA LEU A 83 30.52 -31.72 13.82
C LEU A 83 30.88 -32.10 15.27
N ALA A 84 29.89 -32.17 16.15
CA ALA A 84 30.06 -32.56 17.54
C ALA A 84 30.53 -34.02 17.72
N LEU A 85 30.43 -34.87 16.68
CA LEU A 85 31.02 -36.22 16.68
C LEU A 85 32.55 -36.19 16.66
N ALA A 86 33.16 -35.12 16.17
CA ALA A 86 34.62 -34.99 16.01
C ALA A 86 35.24 -33.83 16.82
N LEU A 87 34.44 -32.83 17.20
CA LEU A 87 34.88 -31.60 17.86
C LEU A 87 34.03 -31.31 19.11
N PRO A 88 34.53 -30.53 20.08
CA PRO A 88 33.70 -30.07 21.19
C PRO A 88 32.56 -29.16 20.70
N VAL A 89 31.42 -29.19 21.39
CA VAL A 89 30.17 -28.52 20.98
C VAL A 89 30.36 -27.03 20.71
N TRP A 90 31.20 -26.34 21.48
CA TRP A 90 31.46 -24.90 21.30
C TRP A 90 32.15 -24.58 19.97
N ALA A 91 33.06 -25.46 19.50
CA ALA A 91 33.73 -25.29 18.22
C ALA A 91 32.77 -25.62 17.07
N ALA A 92 31.98 -26.69 17.22
CA ALA A 92 30.96 -27.09 16.24
C ALA A 92 29.90 -25.99 16.03
N THR A 93 29.38 -25.39 17.11
CA THR A 93 28.43 -24.27 17.04
C THR A 93 29.07 -23.04 16.42
N GLY A 94 30.30 -22.69 16.81
CA GLY A 94 31.03 -21.56 16.24
C GLY A 94 31.25 -21.67 14.73
N ILE A 95 31.73 -22.83 14.26
CA ILE A 95 31.93 -23.08 12.82
C ILE A 95 30.61 -22.99 12.05
N THR A 96 29.57 -23.66 12.56
CA THR A 96 28.25 -23.65 11.91
C THR A 96 27.70 -22.23 11.82
N LEU A 97 27.83 -21.43 12.88
CA LEU A 97 27.39 -20.04 12.92
C LEU A 97 28.09 -19.20 11.84
N VAL A 98 29.41 -19.31 11.71
CA VAL A 98 30.18 -18.55 10.70
C VAL A 98 29.76 -18.93 9.29
N VAL A 99 29.61 -20.22 9.00
CA VAL A 99 29.17 -20.72 7.68
C VAL A 99 27.79 -20.16 7.34
N PHE A 100 26.83 -20.27 8.25
CA PHE A 100 25.47 -19.76 8.03
C PHE A 100 25.42 -18.23 7.93
N ALA A 101 26.26 -17.51 8.68
CA ALA A 101 26.36 -16.06 8.59
C ALA A 101 26.86 -15.60 7.21
N VAL A 102 27.87 -16.29 6.65
CA VAL A 102 28.37 -16.01 5.29
C VAL A 102 27.29 -16.26 4.26
N VAL A 103 26.63 -17.43 4.30
CA VAL A 103 25.54 -17.78 3.38
C VAL A 103 24.40 -16.75 3.48
N THR A 104 23.99 -16.40 4.70
CA THR A 104 22.95 -15.39 4.96
C THR A 104 23.35 -14.03 4.40
N GLY A 105 24.59 -13.60 4.60
CA GLY A 105 25.10 -12.34 4.04
C GLY A 105 25.04 -12.31 2.51
N VAL A 106 25.43 -13.40 1.84
CA VAL A 106 25.32 -13.51 0.38
C VAL A 106 23.85 -13.46 -0.07
N LEU A 107 22.99 -14.28 0.53
CA LEU A 107 21.56 -14.31 0.19
C LEU A 107 20.88 -12.95 0.42
N ALA A 108 21.17 -12.28 1.53
CA ALA A 108 20.63 -10.96 1.83
C ALA A 108 21.06 -9.93 0.78
N THR A 109 22.34 -9.90 0.39
CA THR A 109 22.81 -8.95 -0.63
C THR A 109 22.24 -9.23 -2.02
N VAL A 110 22.09 -10.51 -2.40
CA VAL A 110 21.47 -10.91 -3.67
C VAL A 110 19.98 -10.59 -3.67
N GLY A 111 19.26 -10.92 -2.59
CA GLY A 111 17.83 -10.63 -2.43
C GLY A 111 17.53 -9.13 -2.50
N VAL A 112 18.29 -8.30 -1.77
CA VAL A 112 18.15 -6.83 -1.82
C VAL A 112 18.41 -6.30 -3.24
N ARG A 113 19.41 -6.82 -3.95
CA ARG A 113 19.67 -6.45 -5.34
C ARG A 113 18.53 -6.89 -6.28
N GLY A 114 17.94 -8.06 -6.06
CA GLY A 114 16.80 -8.56 -6.81
C GLY A 114 15.57 -7.67 -6.66
N ILE A 115 15.22 -7.31 -5.41
CA ILE A 115 14.10 -6.40 -5.11
C ILE A 115 14.31 -5.03 -5.78
N ARG A 116 15.53 -4.49 -5.69
CA ARG A 116 15.89 -3.21 -6.34
C ARG A 116 15.81 -3.24 -7.87
N ARG A 117 15.92 -4.41 -8.49
CA ARG A 117 15.85 -4.58 -9.96
C ARG A 117 14.44 -4.95 -10.46
N GLY A 118 13.65 -5.67 -9.66
CA GLY A 118 12.37 -6.26 -10.07
C GLY A 118 11.14 -5.38 -9.86
N VAL A 119 11.23 -4.31 -9.06
CA VAL A 119 10.14 -3.34 -8.89
C VAL A 119 10.49 -2.08 -9.68
N PRO A 120 10.04 -1.90 -10.94
CA PRO A 120 10.16 -0.62 -11.61
C PRO A 120 9.39 0.42 -10.77
N PRO A 121 10.01 1.53 -10.32
CA PRO A 121 9.40 2.48 -9.39
C PRO A 121 8.16 3.23 -9.92
N VAL A 122 7.65 2.90 -11.10
CA VAL A 122 6.42 3.47 -11.65
C VAL A 122 5.85 2.50 -12.70
N PRO A 123 4.55 2.17 -12.67
CA PRO A 123 3.89 1.43 -13.74
C PRO A 123 4.06 2.21 -15.06
N LYS A 124 4.86 1.68 -15.98
CA LYS A 124 5.08 2.33 -17.28
C LYS A 124 3.82 2.34 -18.15
N ASP A 125 2.89 1.42 -17.87
CA ASP A 125 1.65 1.25 -18.63
C ASP A 125 0.66 2.38 -18.34
N THR A 126 0.62 2.92 -17.12
CA THR A 126 -0.23 4.09 -16.79
C THR A 126 0.30 5.37 -17.43
N LEU A 127 1.62 5.51 -17.55
CA LEU A 127 2.25 6.63 -18.26
C LEU A 127 2.04 6.58 -19.77
N ARG A 128 2.04 5.39 -20.38
CA ARG A 128 1.72 5.21 -21.81
C ARG A 128 0.25 5.50 -22.11
N ALA A 129 -0.67 4.96 -21.30
CA ALA A 129 -2.10 5.21 -21.46
C ALA A 129 -2.47 6.70 -21.26
N ALA A 130 -1.76 7.41 -20.37
CA ALA A 130 -1.92 8.85 -20.21
C ALA A 130 -1.41 9.64 -21.42
N LYS A 131 -0.25 9.27 -21.99
CA LYS A 131 0.29 9.91 -23.21
C LYS A 131 -0.59 9.70 -24.44
N ASP A 132 -1.13 8.51 -24.63
CA ASP A 132 -2.01 8.21 -25.77
C ASP A 132 -3.34 8.98 -25.70
N ARG A 133 -3.80 9.31 -24.48
CA ARG A 133 -5.02 10.10 -24.28
C ARG A 133 -4.79 11.58 -24.63
N VAL A 134 -3.64 12.15 -24.28
CA VAL A 134 -3.29 13.54 -24.62
C VAL A 134 -3.03 13.70 -26.12
N ALA A 135 -2.38 12.71 -26.75
CA ALA A 135 -2.17 12.72 -28.20
C ALA A 135 -3.50 12.75 -28.98
N ARG A 136 -4.50 11.97 -28.54
CA ARG A 136 -5.81 11.90 -29.21
C ARG A 136 -6.60 13.22 -29.13
N THR A 137 -6.61 13.88 -27.97
CA THR A 137 -7.31 15.17 -27.81
C THR A 137 -6.65 16.31 -28.58
N SER A 138 -5.34 16.20 -28.82
CA SER A 138 -4.58 17.20 -29.60
C SER A 138 -4.85 17.08 -31.10
N ASP A 139 -5.11 15.85 -31.58
CA ASP A 139 -5.38 15.54 -32.99
C ASP A 139 -6.81 15.93 -33.41
N GLU A 140 -7.77 15.84 -32.48
CA GLU A 140 -9.14 16.35 -32.68
C GLU A 140 -9.19 17.88 -32.71
N ALA A 141 -8.44 18.55 -31.83
CA ALA A 141 -8.38 20.02 -31.80
C ALA A 141 -7.60 20.65 -32.98
N ALA A 142 -6.82 19.85 -33.72
CA ALA A 142 -6.09 20.30 -34.91
C ALA A 142 -6.85 20.03 -36.23
N ARG A 143 -8.02 19.39 -36.17
CA ARG A 143 -8.89 19.09 -37.32
C ARG A 143 -10.09 20.03 -37.47
N ASP A 144 -10.36 20.85 -36.46
CA ASP A 144 -11.31 21.98 -36.51
C ASP A 144 -10.57 23.30 -36.79
#